data_AF-A0A438G5M2-F1
#
_entry.id   AF-A0A438G5M2-F1
#
_cell.length_a   1.000
_cell.length_b   1.000
_cell.length_c   1.000
_cell.angle_alpha   90.00
_cell.angle_beta   90.00
_cell.angle_gamma   90.00
#
_symmetry.space_group_name_H-M   'P 1'
#
loop_
_entity.id
_entity.type
_entity.pdbx_description
1 polymer ?
#
loop_
_entity_poly.entity_id
_entity_poly.type
_entity_poly.pdbx_seq_one_letter_code
_entity_poly.pdbx_strand_id
1 'polypeptide(L)'
;MASPSPIKTVVVLVQENRSFDHMLGWMKSLNPEIDGVTGAESNPISTSDPNSPVVHFTDDAGYVDPDPGHSFEAIYEQVFGRPWPADSAASSEPLRPTMDGFAQQAEAKEKGLSKTVMKGLKPEALPVFSELVAEFGVCDRWFASLPAETQPNRLYVHSATSYGATGNNTEMLAKGYPQKTIFESLEESGFSFGIYYQYPPSTLFYR
;
A
#
# COMPACT_ATOMS: atom_id res chain seq x y z
N MET A 1 20.49 -6.44 29.40
CA MET A 1 21.02 -6.47 28.02
C MET A 1 20.18 -7.45 27.23
N ALA A 2 19.66 -7.05 26.08
CA ALA A 2 18.90 -7.97 25.23
C ALA A 2 19.79 -9.14 24.81
N SER A 3 19.24 -10.35 24.77
CA SER A 3 19.94 -11.53 24.26
C SER A 3 20.35 -11.29 22.81
N PRO A 4 21.57 -11.65 22.39
CA PRO A 4 22.00 -11.44 21.02
C PRO A 4 21.10 -12.21 20.05
N SER A 5 20.51 -11.51 19.09
CA SER A 5 19.69 -12.13 18.04
C SER A 5 20.53 -13.08 17.18
N PRO A 6 20.01 -14.26 16.81
CA PRO A 6 20.67 -15.13 15.84
C PRO A 6 20.70 -14.51 14.43
N ILE A 7 19.81 -13.56 14.14
CA ILE A 7 19.73 -12.87 12.84
C ILE A 7 20.91 -11.91 12.71
N LYS A 8 21.76 -12.12 11.69
CA LYS A 8 22.94 -11.29 11.38
C LYS A 8 22.77 -10.43 10.14
N THR A 9 21.83 -10.79 9.27
CA THR A 9 21.57 -10.10 8.01
C THR A 9 20.08 -9.98 7.83
N VAL A 10 19.63 -8.78 7.48
CA VAL A 10 18.24 -8.48 7.14
C VAL A 10 18.21 -8.04 5.69
N VAL A 11 17.39 -8.71 4.88
CA VAL A 11 17.14 -8.33 3.49
C VAL A 11 15.72 -7.80 3.41
N VAL A 12 15.57 -6.56 2.93
CA VAL A 12 14.27 -5.92 2.76
C VAL A 12 13.97 -5.80 1.27
N LEU A 13 13.06 -6.65 0.78
CA LEU A 13 12.54 -6.55 -0.58
C LEU A 13 11.35 -5.60 -0.58
N VAL A 14 11.54 -4.40 -1.14
CA VAL A 14 10.48 -3.39 -1.19
C VAL A 14 9.80 -3.42 -2.56
N GLN A 15 8.55 -3.87 -2.59
CA GLN A 15 7.73 -3.94 -3.80
C GLN A 15 6.94 -2.64 -4.00
N GLU A 16 6.04 -2.61 -4.99
CA GLU A 16 5.32 -1.42 -5.42
C GLU A 16 3.85 -1.71 -5.76
N ASN A 17 2.98 -0.73 -5.45
CA ASN A 17 1.61 -0.55 -5.93
C ASN A 17 0.67 -1.77 -5.88
N ARG A 18 0.69 -2.54 -4.78
CA ARG A 18 -0.26 -3.66 -4.57
C ARG A 18 -0.78 -3.69 -3.14
N SER A 19 -2.09 -3.81 -2.98
CA SER A 19 -2.74 -3.97 -1.67
C SER A 19 -2.62 -5.41 -1.17
N PHE A 20 -2.86 -5.61 0.13
CA PHE A 20 -2.85 -6.93 0.75
C PHE A 20 -3.89 -7.86 0.09
N ASP A 21 -5.15 -7.44 0.00
CA ASP A 21 -6.22 -8.27 -0.57
C ASP A 21 -5.98 -8.62 -2.04
N HIS A 22 -5.34 -7.72 -2.80
CA HIS A 22 -5.02 -7.97 -4.20
C HIS A 22 -3.98 -9.08 -4.38
N MET A 23 -2.97 -9.18 -3.49
CA MET A 23 -1.89 -10.16 -3.61
C MET A 23 -2.10 -11.41 -2.77
N LEU A 24 -2.58 -11.23 -1.54
CA LEU A 24 -2.61 -12.26 -0.50
C LEU A 24 -4.01 -12.53 0.05
N GLY A 25 -5.03 -11.75 -0.33
CA GLY A 25 -6.39 -11.92 0.19
C GLY A 25 -6.91 -13.35 0.01
N TRP A 26 -6.75 -13.91 -1.19
CA TRP A 26 -7.19 -15.27 -1.52
C TRP A 26 -6.28 -16.38 -0.98
N MET A 27 -5.12 -16.03 -0.42
CA MET A 27 -4.23 -16.99 0.24
C MET A 27 -4.81 -17.53 1.54
N LYS A 28 -5.92 -16.95 2.04
CA LYS A 28 -6.73 -17.52 3.14
C LYS A 28 -7.16 -18.96 2.86
N SER A 29 -7.32 -19.34 1.59
CA SER A 29 -7.60 -20.72 1.19
C SER A 29 -6.45 -21.70 1.46
N LEU A 30 -5.20 -21.21 1.49
CA LEU A 30 -4.01 -21.97 1.85
C LEU A 30 -3.70 -21.90 3.34
N ASN A 31 -3.80 -20.71 3.92
CA ASN A 31 -3.59 -20.47 5.34
C ASN A 31 -4.82 -19.74 5.94
N PRO A 32 -5.74 -20.48 6.58
CA PRO A 32 -6.97 -19.91 7.15
C PRO A 32 -6.76 -18.89 8.28
N GLU A 33 -5.55 -18.79 8.85
CA GLU A 33 -5.24 -17.81 9.89
C GLU A 33 -5.05 -16.39 9.33
N ILE A 34 -4.86 -16.25 8.01
CA ILE A 34 -4.72 -14.94 7.36
C ILE A 34 -6.05 -14.16 7.44
N ASP A 35 -5.95 -12.89 7.85
CA ASP A 35 -7.01 -11.89 7.74
C ASP A 35 -7.23 -11.44 6.28
N GLY A 36 -7.63 -12.39 5.43
CA GLY A 36 -7.90 -12.20 4.00
C GLY A 36 -9.39 -12.32 3.64
N VAL A 37 -9.67 -12.20 2.34
CA VAL A 37 -11.03 -12.13 1.79
C VAL A 37 -11.81 -13.46 1.88
N THR A 38 -13.14 -13.34 1.89
CA THR A 38 -14.09 -14.45 2.03
C THR A 38 -14.92 -14.68 0.76
N GLY A 39 -14.89 -13.73 -0.18
CA GLY A 39 -15.77 -13.68 -1.36
C GLY A 39 -17.11 -12.99 -1.10
N ALA A 40 -17.34 -12.48 0.11
CA ALA A 40 -18.49 -11.64 0.42
C ALA A 40 -18.23 -10.15 0.19
N GLU A 41 -16.97 -9.76 -0.02
CA GLU A 41 -16.54 -8.38 -0.15
C GLU A 41 -17.08 -7.75 -1.44
N SER A 42 -17.59 -6.53 -1.33
CA SER A 42 -18.11 -5.77 -2.45
C SER A 42 -18.07 -4.28 -2.16
N ASN A 43 -18.07 -3.47 -3.22
CA ASN A 43 -18.18 -2.02 -3.13
C ASN A 43 -19.23 -1.52 -4.14
N PRO A 44 -20.07 -0.53 -3.79
CA PRO A 44 -20.96 0.12 -4.74
C PRO A 44 -20.15 0.96 -5.75
N ILE A 45 -20.68 1.11 -6.96
CA ILE A 45 -20.13 2.05 -7.95
C ILE A 45 -20.34 3.51 -7.51
N SER A 46 -21.36 3.78 -6.68
CA SER A 46 -21.59 5.07 -6.05
C SER A 46 -22.12 4.90 -4.63
N THR A 47 -21.41 5.46 -3.66
CA THR A 47 -21.76 5.41 -2.24
C THR A 47 -22.91 6.35 -1.87
N SER A 48 -23.23 7.32 -2.73
CA SER A 48 -24.33 8.26 -2.53
C SER A 48 -25.67 7.78 -3.09
N ASP A 49 -25.68 6.71 -3.90
CA ASP A 49 -26.89 6.10 -4.44
C ASP A 49 -27.20 4.77 -3.71
N PRO A 50 -28.29 4.71 -2.91
CA PRO A 50 -28.70 3.48 -2.23
C PRO A 50 -29.03 2.30 -3.15
N ASN A 51 -29.28 2.57 -4.45
CA ASN A 51 -29.57 1.53 -5.45
C ASN A 51 -28.38 1.30 -6.41
N SER A 52 -27.20 1.80 -6.06
CA SER A 52 -26.02 1.68 -6.91
C SER A 52 -25.69 0.20 -7.19
N PRO A 53 -25.32 -0.15 -8.44
CA PRO A 53 -24.77 -1.47 -8.72
C PRO A 53 -23.54 -1.74 -7.84
N VAL A 54 -23.42 -2.97 -7.37
CA VAL A 54 -22.27 -3.42 -6.58
C VAL A 54 -21.29 -4.18 -7.45
N VAL A 55 -20.00 -4.00 -7.16
CA VAL A 55 -18.90 -4.77 -7.73
C VAL A 55 -18.38 -5.69 -6.63
N HIS A 56 -18.49 -6.99 -6.86
CA HIS A 56 -17.95 -8.01 -5.95
C HIS A 56 -16.45 -8.20 -6.18
N PHE A 57 -15.74 -8.49 -5.09
CA PHE A 57 -14.32 -8.83 -5.16
C PHE A 57 -14.14 -10.26 -5.71
N THR A 58 -13.39 -10.41 -6.79
CA THR A 58 -13.15 -11.71 -7.45
C THR A 58 -11.67 -12.11 -7.45
N ASP A 59 -11.37 -13.33 -7.88
CA ASP A 59 -10.05 -13.98 -7.81
C ASP A 59 -9.34 -14.09 -9.17
N ASP A 60 -9.90 -13.44 -10.18
CA ASP A 60 -9.46 -13.45 -11.58
C ASP A 60 -8.65 -12.20 -11.96
N ALA A 61 -7.90 -11.63 -11.01
CA ALA A 61 -7.03 -10.50 -11.30
C ALA A 61 -5.99 -10.85 -12.38
N GLY A 62 -5.75 -9.91 -13.28
CA GLY A 62 -4.71 -9.97 -14.28
C GLY A 62 -3.74 -8.79 -14.15
N TYR A 63 -3.16 -8.39 -15.28
CA TYR A 63 -2.41 -7.14 -15.35
C TYR A 63 -3.34 -5.95 -15.07
N VAL A 64 -2.92 -5.06 -14.17
CA VAL A 64 -3.68 -3.87 -13.77
C VAL A 64 -3.16 -2.67 -14.55
N ASP A 65 -3.97 -2.20 -15.50
CA ASP A 65 -3.75 -1.01 -16.32
C ASP A 65 -5.13 -0.50 -16.78
N PRO A 66 -5.47 0.79 -16.61
CA PRO A 66 -4.65 1.87 -16.05
C PRO A 66 -4.35 1.71 -14.55
N ASP A 67 -3.30 2.40 -14.10
CA ASP A 67 -2.90 2.45 -12.69
C ASP A 67 -4.03 3.07 -11.82
N PRO A 68 -4.44 2.41 -10.72
CA PRO A 68 -5.48 2.93 -9.83
C PRO A 68 -5.11 4.25 -9.15
N GLY A 69 -6.10 4.96 -8.62
CA GLY A 69 -5.83 6.14 -7.79
C GLY A 69 -5.08 5.76 -6.52
N HIS A 70 -3.91 6.36 -6.29
CA HIS A 70 -3.09 6.10 -5.11
C HIS A 70 -2.52 7.39 -4.48
N SER A 71 -3.07 8.56 -4.86
CA SER A 71 -2.83 9.81 -4.15
C SER A 71 -3.54 9.81 -2.80
N PHE A 72 -3.18 10.76 -1.94
CA PHE A 72 -3.82 10.92 -0.63
C PHE A 72 -5.33 11.15 -0.76
N GLU A 73 -5.76 11.97 -1.72
CA GLU A 73 -7.17 12.28 -1.99
C GLU A 73 -7.93 11.05 -2.51
N ALA A 74 -7.30 10.27 -3.38
CA ALA A 74 -7.87 9.03 -3.89
C ALA A 74 -8.05 8.01 -2.76
N ILE A 75 -7.04 7.79 -1.93
CA ILE A 75 -7.11 6.85 -0.81
C ILE A 75 -8.13 7.32 0.23
N TYR A 76 -8.23 8.63 0.47
CA TYR A 76 -9.29 9.17 1.32
C TYR A 76 -10.68 8.79 0.81
N GLU A 77 -10.95 8.97 -0.48
CA GLU A 77 -12.25 8.60 -1.05
C GLU A 77 -12.51 7.09 -0.95
N GLN A 78 -11.49 6.27 -1.19
CA GLN A 78 -11.58 4.81 -1.06
C GLN A 78 -11.96 4.38 0.36
N VAL A 79 -11.33 4.98 1.37
CA VAL A 79 -11.52 4.64 2.79
C VAL A 79 -12.83 5.18 3.36
N PHE A 80 -13.21 6.41 3.00
CA PHE A 80 -14.35 7.12 3.60
C PHE A 80 -15.60 7.16 2.71
N GLY A 81 -15.53 6.60 1.50
CA GLY A 81 -16.65 6.56 0.57
C GLY A 81 -17.08 7.94 0.06
N ARG A 82 -16.23 8.98 0.18
CA ARG A 82 -16.57 10.34 -0.23
C ARG A 82 -15.35 11.10 -0.75
N PRO A 83 -15.49 11.95 -1.78
CA PRO A 83 -14.37 12.72 -2.31
C PRO A 83 -13.70 13.60 -1.24
N TRP A 84 -12.39 13.79 -1.39
CA TRP A 84 -11.64 14.75 -0.58
C TRP A 84 -12.24 16.17 -0.75
N PRO A 85 -12.57 16.87 0.35
CA PRO A 85 -13.17 18.20 0.26
C PRO A 85 -12.15 19.22 -0.29
N ALA A 86 -12.56 20.00 -1.30
CA ALA A 86 -11.73 21.05 -1.88
C ALA A 86 -11.39 22.17 -0.87
N ASP A 87 -12.34 22.47 0.02
CA ASP A 87 -12.16 23.39 1.13
C ASP A 87 -11.74 22.57 2.35
N SER A 88 -10.47 22.65 2.72
CA SER A 88 -9.83 21.94 3.85
C SER A 88 -10.40 22.27 5.24
N ALA A 89 -11.58 22.90 5.31
CA ALA A 89 -12.36 23.04 6.52
C ALA A 89 -12.73 21.62 6.99
N ALA A 90 -11.93 21.10 7.93
CA ALA A 90 -12.19 19.86 8.60
C ALA A 90 -13.65 19.86 9.06
N SER A 91 -14.47 19.05 8.39
CA SER A 91 -15.83 18.77 8.84
C SER A 91 -15.71 18.28 10.28
N SER A 92 -16.38 18.95 11.21
CA SER A 92 -16.43 18.55 12.63
C SER A 92 -17.14 17.22 12.85
N GLU A 93 -17.77 16.66 11.82
CA GLU A 93 -18.40 15.36 11.88
C GLU A 93 -17.35 14.23 11.90
N PRO A 94 -17.46 13.27 12.84
CA PRO A 94 -16.60 12.11 12.85
C PRO A 94 -16.82 11.29 11.56
N LEU A 95 -15.79 11.23 10.73
CA LEU A 95 -15.80 10.41 9.53
C LEU A 95 -15.59 8.94 9.91
N ARG A 96 -16.53 8.09 9.53
CA ARG A 96 -16.40 6.64 9.66
C ARG A 96 -15.68 6.08 8.43
N PRO A 97 -14.59 5.31 8.58
CA PRO A 97 -13.96 4.62 7.45
C PRO A 97 -14.86 3.44 7.03
N THR A 98 -15.64 3.61 5.98
CA THR A 98 -16.61 2.65 5.47
C THR A 98 -15.97 1.60 4.56
N MET A 99 -14.82 1.90 3.95
CA MET A 99 -14.11 1.03 3.00
C MET A 99 -14.94 0.66 1.76
N ASP A 100 -15.90 1.50 1.38
CA ASP A 100 -16.86 1.26 0.29
C ASP A 100 -16.61 2.15 -0.95
N GLY A 101 -15.55 2.96 -0.94
CA GLY A 101 -15.24 3.91 -2.00
C GLY A 101 -14.29 3.41 -3.09
N PHE A 102 -13.79 2.17 -3.01
CA PHE A 102 -12.77 1.68 -3.95
C PHE A 102 -13.31 1.59 -5.39
N ALA A 103 -14.48 0.98 -5.56
CA ALA A 103 -15.13 0.89 -6.87
C ALA A 103 -15.54 2.27 -7.40
N GLN A 104 -16.08 3.14 -6.53
CA GLN A 104 -16.47 4.51 -6.91
C GLN A 104 -15.29 5.34 -7.41
N GLN A 105 -14.21 5.40 -6.63
CA GLN A 105 -13.04 6.20 -6.97
C GLN A 105 -12.40 5.73 -8.29
N ALA A 106 -12.34 4.41 -8.48
CA ALA A 106 -11.83 3.80 -9.72
C ALA A 106 -12.74 4.10 -10.93
N GLU A 107 -14.07 3.94 -10.80
CA GLU A 107 -15.02 4.22 -11.88
C GLU A 107 -14.99 5.69 -12.30
N ALA A 108 -14.83 6.60 -11.33
CA ALA A 108 -14.71 8.04 -11.60
C ALA A 108 -13.42 8.40 -12.32
N LYS A 109 -12.31 7.67 -12.05
CA LYS A 109 -11.04 7.82 -12.78
C LYS A 109 -11.17 7.32 -14.21
N GLU A 110 -11.70 6.12 -14.40
CA GLU A 110 -11.95 5.55 -15.72
C GLU A 110 -13.13 4.55 -15.68
N LYS A 111 -14.06 4.70 -16.63
CA LYS A 111 -15.24 3.85 -16.72
C LYS A 111 -14.84 2.38 -16.90
N GLY A 112 -15.28 1.52 -15.98
CA GLY A 112 -14.97 0.09 -15.96
C GLY A 112 -13.75 -0.28 -15.12
N LEU A 113 -12.93 0.68 -14.68
CA LEU A 113 -11.77 0.42 -13.82
C LEU A 113 -12.17 -0.15 -12.46
N SER A 114 -13.39 0.14 -11.99
CA SER A 114 -13.99 -0.49 -10.80
C SER A 114 -13.91 -2.02 -10.82
N LYS A 115 -14.11 -2.63 -12.00
CA LYS A 115 -14.02 -4.09 -12.17
C LYS A 115 -12.60 -4.61 -12.10
N THR A 116 -11.59 -3.79 -12.37
CA THR A 116 -10.18 -4.19 -12.31
C THR A 116 -9.63 -4.07 -10.89
N VAL A 117 -9.98 -2.99 -10.17
CA VAL A 117 -9.50 -2.76 -8.79
C VAL A 117 -10.14 -3.72 -7.78
N MET A 118 -11.37 -4.18 -8.06
CA MET A 118 -12.09 -5.14 -7.23
C MET A 118 -11.73 -6.60 -7.59
N LYS A 119 -10.46 -6.87 -7.87
CA LYS A 119 -9.95 -8.23 -8.11
C LYS A 119 -8.68 -8.48 -7.33
N GLY A 120 -8.52 -9.70 -6.85
CA GLY A 120 -7.30 -10.23 -6.28
C GLY A 120 -6.77 -11.42 -7.05
N LEU A 121 -5.51 -11.76 -6.80
CA LEU A 121 -4.82 -12.89 -7.39
C LEU A 121 -5.07 -14.13 -6.53
N LYS A 122 -5.56 -15.19 -7.15
CA LYS A 122 -5.63 -16.52 -6.53
C LYS A 122 -4.24 -17.15 -6.35
N PRO A 123 -4.08 -18.12 -5.44
CA PRO A 123 -2.78 -18.72 -5.15
C PRO A 123 -2.02 -19.23 -6.38
N GLU A 124 -2.71 -19.86 -7.33
CA GLU A 124 -2.06 -20.45 -8.52
C GLU A 124 -1.44 -19.39 -9.45
N ALA A 125 -1.90 -18.13 -9.37
CA ALA A 125 -1.32 -17.03 -10.13
C ALA A 125 -0.01 -16.49 -9.50
N LEU A 126 0.24 -16.80 -8.23
CA LEU A 126 1.39 -16.32 -7.46
C LEU A 126 2.09 -17.50 -6.75
N PRO A 127 2.73 -18.43 -7.50
CA PRO A 127 3.30 -19.65 -6.92
C PRO A 127 4.39 -19.36 -5.88
N VAL A 128 5.20 -18.32 -6.09
CA VAL A 128 6.25 -17.93 -5.13
C VAL A 128 5.65 -17.41 -3.81
N PHE A 129 4.61 -16.57 -3.88
CA PHE A 129 3.96 -16.08 -2.66
C PHE A 129 3.18 -17.18 -1.95
N SER A 130 2.57 -18.10 -2.70
CA SER A 130 1.89 -19.25 -2.13
C SER A 130 2.83 -20.09 -1.25
N GLU A 131 4.05 -20.36 -1.74
CA GLU A 131 5.07 -21.07 -0.97
C GLU A 131 5.52 -20.27 0.26
N LEU A 132 5.76 -18.95 0.09
CA LEU A 132 6.16 -18.09 1.20
C LEU A 132 5.09 -18.03 2.30
N VAL A 133 3.81 -18.01 1.93
CA VAL A 133 2.69 -18.02 2.88
C VAL A 133 2.58 -19.36 3.63
N ALA A 134 2.91 -20.47 2.96
CA ALA A 134 2.85 -21.81 3.56
C ALA A 134 4.00 -22.05 4.56
N GLU A 135 5.20 -21.53 4.25
CA GLU A 135 6.42 -21.88 4.97
C GLU A 135 6.95 -20.78 5.92
N PHE A 136 6.43 -19.55 5.83
CA PHE A 136 6.91 -18.41 6.62
C PHE A 136 5.77 -17.61 7.27
N GLY A 137 6.15 -16.76 8.23
CA GLY A 137 5.22 -15.85 8.89
C GLY A 137 4.74 -14.74 7.97
N VAL A 138 3.43 -14.48 8.00
CA VAL A 138 2.77 -13.39 7.27
C VAL A 138 2.32 -12.31 8.27
N CYS A 139 2.69 -11.06 8.00
CA CYS A 139 2.12 -9.92 8.72
C CYS A 139 0.87 -9.42 7.98
N ASP A 140 -0.31 -9.91 8.37
CA ASP A 140 -1.60 -9.59 7.74
C ASP A 140 -2.26 -8.30 8.24
N ARG A 141 -1.63 -7.63 9.21
CA ARG A 141 -2.02 -6.30 9.71
C ARG A 141 -0.86 -5.30 9.62
N TRP A 142 -0.15 -5.33 8.48
CA TRP A 142 0.94 -4.42 8.16
C TRP A 142 0.47 -3.31 7.20
N PHE A 143 0.43 -2.07 7.68
CA PHE A 143 -0.10 -0.94 6.93
C PHE A 143 1.01 0.00 6.44
N ALA A 144 0.74 0.70 5.34
CA ALA A 144 1.56 1.83 4.91
C ALA A 144 1.59 2.90 6.01
N SER A 145 2.73 3.57 6.18
CA SER A 145 2.88 4.60 7.22
C SER A 145 2.05 5.85 6.92
N LEU A 146 1.81 6.14 5.64
CA LEU A 146 0.95 7.22 5.19
C LEU A 146 0.02 6.73 4.06
N PRO A 147 -1.28 7.09 4.06
CA PRO A 147 -2.17 6.83 2.93
C PRO A 147 -1.82 7.77 1.78
N ALA A 148 -0.69 7.51 1.11
CA ALA A 148 -0.11 8.37 0.10
C ALA A 148 0.69 7.55 -0.92
N GLU A 149 1.25 8.26 -1.89
CA GLU A 149 2.01 7.69 -3.00
C GLU A 149 3.34 7.03 -2.57
N THR A 150 4.08 6.50 -3.55
CA THR A 150 5.34 5.77 -3.37
C THR A 150 6.40 6.55 -2.60
N GLN A 151 6.67 7.82 -2.92
CA GLN A 151 7.79 8.55 -2.32
C GLN A 151 7.63 8.75 -0.80
N PRO A 152 6.50 9.25 -0.26
CA PRO A 152 6.31 9.36 1.19
C PRO A 152 6.53 8.03 1.93
N ASN A 153 5.99 6.93 1.42
CA ASN A 153 6.13 5.63 2.06
C ASN A 153 7.56 5.06 1.96
N ARG A 154 8.28 5.32 0.86
CA ARG A 154 9.72 5.01 0.76
C ARG A 154 10.54 5.81 1.78
N LEU A 155 10.21 7.08 2.01
CA LEU A 155 10.85 7.88 3.05
C LEU A 155 10.64 7.26 4.44
N TYR A 156 9.43 6.81 4.76
CA TYR A 156 9.16 6.10 6.01
C TYR A 156 9.96 4.81 6.16
N VAL A 157 10.06 3.99 5.11
CA VAL A 157 10.87 2.76 5.12
C VAL A 157 12.34 3.05 5.49
N HIS A 158 12.89 4.17 5.03
CA HIS A 158 14.31 4.48 5.18
C HIS A 158 14.64 5.42 6.34
N SER A 159 13.69 6.22 6.83
CA SER A 159 13.95 7.30 7.80
C SER A 159 12.88 7.46 8.88
N ALA A 160 11.86 6.58 8.90
CA ALA A 160 10.73 6.63 9.82
C ALA A 160 9.92 7.95 9.82
N THR A 161 10.09 8.79 8.80
CA THR A 161 9.32 10.03 8.56
C THR A 161 9.30 10.37 7.08
N SER A 162 8.26 11.06 6.61
CA SER A 162 8.20 11.63 5.25
C SER A 162 8.65 13.09 5.17
N TYR A 163 9.06 13.70 6.31
CA TYR A 163 9.36 15.14 6.40
C TYR A 163 8.19 16.02 5.90
N GLY A 164 6.96 15.55 6.14
CA GLY A 164 5.74 16.25 5.73
C GLY A 164 5.35 16.05 4.27
N ALA A 165 6.09 15.26 3.48
CA ALA A 165 5.68 14.91 2.13
C ALA A 165 4.41 14.03 2.17
N THR A 166 3.39 14.43 1.42
CA THR A 166 2.11 13.72 1.24
C THR A 166 1.91 13.18 -0.19
N GLY A 167 2.85 13.47 -1.08
CA GLY A 167 2.89 12.99 -2.46
C GLY A 167 4.30 13.06 -3.02
N ASN A 168 4.46 12.68 -4.28
CA ASN A 168 5.74 12.70 -4.97
C ASN A 168 6.21 14.16 -5.22
N ASN A 169 7.38 14.52 -4.70
CA ASN A 169 8.00 15.83 -4.89
C ASN A 169 9.40 15.69 -5.51
N THR A 170 9.51 15.94 -6.82
CA THR A 170 10.77 15.83 -7.57
C THR A 170 11.80 16.86 -7.15
N GLU A 171 11.38 18.10 -6.86
CA GLU A 171 12.29 19.18 -6.46
C GLU A 171 12.90 18.89 -5.09
N MET A 172 12.08 18.46 -4.12
CA MET A 172 12.55 18.11 -2.79
C MET A 172 13.46 16.88 -2.82
N LEU A 173 13.11 15.87 -3.64
CA LEU A 173 13.98 14.72 -3.86
C LEU A 173 15.34 15.16 -4.42
N ALA A 174 15.38 16.03 -5.42
CA ALA A 174 16.65 16.52 -5.97
C ALA A 174 17.46 17.35 -4.97
N LYS A 175 16.81 18.17 -4.13
CA LYS A 175 17.47 18.96 -3.08
C LYS A 175 18.06 18.10 -1.97
N GLY A 176 17.40 17.00 -1.66
CA GLY A 176 17.74 16.11 -0.56
C GLY A 176 16.82 16.32 0.63
N TYR A 177 16.26 15.22 1.13
CA TYR A 177 15.48 15.20 2.36
C TYR A 177 16.43 15.23 3.57
N PRO A 178 16.21 16.10 4.59
CA PRO A 178 17.18 16.38 5.65
C PRO A 178 17.13 15.39 6.82
N GLN A 179 16.23 14.42 6.79
CA GLN A 179 16.11 13.44 7.86
C GLN A 179 17.15 12.34 7.72
N LYS A 180 17.73 11.99 8.88
CA LYS A 180 18.64 10.86 9.00
C LYS A 180 17.96 9.55 8.62
N THR A 181 18.70 8.73 7.89
CA THR A 181 18.27 7.41 7.43
C THR A 181 18.75 6.28 8.34
N ILE A 182 18.16 5.11 8.17
CA ILE A 182 18.65 3.87 8.76
C ILE A 182 20.06 3.52 8.29
N PHE A 183 20.44 3.93 7.07
CA PHE A 183 21.76 3.63 6.50
C PHE A 183 22.87 4.41 7.20
N GLU A 184 22.68 5.70 7.44
CA GLU A 184 23.59 6.49 8.28
C GLU A 184 23.67 5.94 9.70
N SER A 185 22.53 5.53 10.27
CA SER A 185 22.48 4.91 11.60
C SER A 185 23.28 3.60 11.67
N LEU A 186 23.24 2.79 10.61
CA LEU A 186 24.02 1.56 10.48
C LEU A 186 25.52 1.86 10.36
N GLU A 187 25.89 2.81 9.49
CA GLU A 187 27.29 3.21 9.29
C GLU A 187 27.93 3.76 10.57
N GLU A 188 27.28 4.70 11.25
CA GLU A 188 27.76 5.26 12.53
C GLU A 188 27.91 4.19 13.63
N SER A 189 27.09 3.14 13.56
CA SER A 189 27.15 2.00 14.48
C SER A 189 28.16 0.93 14.05
N GLY A 190 28.89 1.13 12.95
CA GLY A 190 29.90 0.21 12.44
C GLY A 190 29.34 -1.02 11.72
N PHE A 191 28.08 -0.97 11.27
CA PHE A 191 27.44 -2.04 10.49
C PHE A 191 27.48 -1.77 8.99
N SER A 192 27.62 -2.83 8.20
CA SER A 192 27.56 -2.77 6.74
C SER A 192 26.12 -2.81 6.24
N PHE A 193 25.84 -2.12 5.14
CA PHE A 193 24.62 -2.25 4.36
C PHE A 193 24.91 -2.26 2.86
N GLY A 194 23.93 -2.70 2.07
CA GLY A 194 23.96 -2.64 0.61
C GLY A 194 22.60 -2.25 0.08
N ILE A 195 22.59 -1.47 -1.01
CA ILE A 195 21.36 -1.04 -1.68
C ILE A 195 21.41 -1.58 -3.10
N TYR A 196 20.50 -2.49 -3.41
CA TYR A 196 20.39 -3.14 -4.71
C TYR A 196 19.17 -2.58 -5.43
N TYR A 197 19.36 -2.10 -6.66
CA TYR A 197 18.34 -1.36 -7.39
C TYR A 197 18.43 -1.60 -8.90
N GLN A 198 17.30 -1.45 -9.59
CA GLN A 198 17.23 -1.48 -11.06
C GLN A 198 17.26 -0.07 -11.66
N TYR A 199 16.67 0.90 -10.97
CA TYR A 199 16.66 2.33 -11.30
C TYR A 199 17.36 3.12 -10.21
N PRO A 200 17.91 4.33 -10.48
CA PRO A 200 18.63 5.12 -9.48
C PRO A 200 17.89 5.15 -8.14
N PRO A 201 18.52 4.70 -7.04
CA PRO A 201 17.77 4.43 -5.82
C PRO A 201 17.39 5.75 -5.16
N SER A 202 16.16 5.82 -4.64
CA SER A 202 15.67 7.00 -3.92
C SER A 202 16.54 7.37 -2.72
N THR A 203 17.32 6.41 -2.21
CA THR A 203 18.25 6.57 -1.10
C THR A 203 19.42 7.50 -1.37
N LEU A 204 19.80 7.73 -2.64
CA LEU A 204 20.84 8.72 -2.98
C LEU A 204 20.39 10.17 -2.76
N PHE A 205 19.09 10.36 -2.56
CA PHE A 205 18.46 11.66 -2.41
C PHE A 205 18.14 11.97 -0.93
N TYR A 206 18.68 11.20 0.00
CA TYR A 206 18.63 11.48 1.44
C TYR A 206 19.97 12.08 1.84
N ARG A 207 19.97 13.15 2.64
CA ARG A 207 21.16 13.92 3.00
C ARG A 207 21.29 14.12 4.50
#